data_AF-H6NPT2-F1
#
_entry.id   AF-H6NPT2-F1
#
_cell.length_a   1.000
_cell.length_b   1.000
_cell.length_c   1.000
_cell.angle_alpha   90.00
_cell.angle_beta   90.00
_cell.angle_gamma   90.00
#
_symmetry.space_group_name_H-M   'P 1'
#
loop_
_entity.id
_entity.type
_entity.pdbx_description
1 polymer ?
#
loop_
_entity_poly.entity_id
_entity_poly.type
_entity_poly.pdbx_seq_one_letter_code
_entity_poly.pdbx_strand_id
1 'polypeptide(L)'
;MKINSERLANASAEELIVKYQQTGCNDTATVLLQQYEPMVKMAAGKMSRNRPDLFEDLYQVGQMSVLKLLKQFDLSLGVQFEAYMMKSVIGHMKNYLRDKSWYVQVPRRIKEKGNQIQQVVDMLTVKLERSPNVDEIAAEMELSVEETIEILAGRDYYHYVSLDTPLSAEDNGSTIGDVIGSPSDAYSQVENRLALQEALVHLKPEEQKVLQLAYVEGQSQRTIANQLGVSQMSVSRIQKRALDKLKAYFQEPNGDNSMGLGT
;
A
#
# COMPACT_ATOMS: atom_id res chain seq x y z
N MET A 1 20.33 14.83 35.21
CA MET A 1 19.27 14.80 34.19
C MET A 1 17.89 15.21 34.74
N LYS A 2 17.42 14.69 35.89
CA LYS A 2 16.10 15.03 36.48
C LYS A 2 15.87 16.52 36.83
N ILE A 3 16.93 17.27 37.15
CA ILE A 3 16.82 18.70 37.56
C ILE A 3 16.47 19.61 36.36
N ASN A 4 16.87 19.24 35.13
CA ASN A 4 16.54 20.03 33.93
C ASN A 4 15.11 19.78 33.44
N SER A 5 14.59 18.56 33.60
CA SER A 5 13.23 18.22 33.17
C SER A 5 12.15 18.92 34.00
N GLU A 6 12.34 19.08 35.32
CA GLU A 6 11.39 19.81 36.17
C GLU A 6 11.37 21.33 35.90
N ARG A 7 12.52 21.94 35.56
CA ARG A 7 12.56 23.36 35.14
C ARG A 7 11.92 23.61 33.77
N LEU A 8 11.96 22.63 32.87
CA LEU A 8 11.34 22.71 31.55
C LEU A 8 9.80 22.65 31.63
N ALA A 9 9.23 21.97 32.63
CA ALA A 9 7.79 21.81 32.80
C ALA A 9 7.06 23.08 33.27
N ASN A 10 7.77 24.05 33.88
CA ASN A 10 7.21 25.28 34.43
C ASN A 10 7.48 26.54 33.57
N ALA A 11 8.17 26.40 32.44
CA ALA A 11 8.46 27.50 31.52
C ALA A 11 7.27 27.76 30.59
N SER A 12 7.05 29.02 30.20
CA SER A 12 6.03 29.33 29.20
C SER A 12 6.38 28.68 27.86
N ALA A 13 5.36 28.29 27.10
CA ALA A 13 5.54 27.69 25.78
C ALA A 13 6.40 28.57 24.86
N GLU A 14 6.22 29.89 24.95
CA GLU A 14 6.98 30.90 24.22
C GLU A 14 8.47 30.90 24.59
N GLU A 15 8.79 30.79 25.88
CA GLU A 15 10.18 30.73 26.37
C GLU A 15 10.88 29.47 25.88
N LEU A 16 10.17 28.34 25.89
CA LEU A 16 10.68 27.08 25.36
C LEU A 16 10.92 27.15 23.85
N ILE A 17 10.04 27.80 23.09
CA ILE A 17 10.22 28.01 21.65
C ILE A 17 11.48 28.86 21.40
N VAL A 18 11.63 30.00 22.07
CA VAL A 18 12.81 30.87 21.92
C VAL A 18 14.10 30.10 22.28
N LYS A 19 14.08 29.36 23.40
CA LYS A 19 15.21 28.53 23.82
C LYS A 19 15.54 27.46 22.76
N TYR A 20 14.54 26.81 22.18
CA TYR A 20 14.74 25.83 21.13
C TYR A 20 15.35 26.48 19.87
N GLN A 21 14.86 27.65 19.46
CA GLN A 21 15.38 28.38 18.29
C GLN A 21 16.83 28.82 18.46
N GLN A 22 17.22 29.21 19.68
CA GLN A 22 18.60 29.63 19.98
C GLN A 22 19.58 28.45 20.13
N THR A 23 19.13 27.34 20.71
CA THR A 23 20.04 26.25 21.11
C THR A 23 20.00 25.03 20.19
N GLY A 24 18.91 24.84 19.45
CA GLY A 24 18.66 23.61 18.68
C GLY A 24 18.58 22.35 19.53
N CYS A 25 18.41 22.47 20.86
CA CYS A 25 18.50 21.34 21.78
C CYS A 25 17.32 20.35 21.61
N ASN A 26 17.64 19.07 21.39
CA ASN A 26 16.64 18.00 21.22
C ASN A 26 15.75 17.78 22.44
N ASP A 27 16.26 18.00 23.66
CA ASP A 27 15.45 17.86 24.88
C ASP A 27 14.35 18.92 24.93
N THR A 28 14.64 20.15 24.49
CA THR A 28 13.64 21.24 24.44
C THR A 28 12.62 20.96 23.34
N ALA A 29 13.06 20.44 22.19
CA ALA A 29 12.16 20.00 21.13
C ALA A 29 11.21 18.91 21.61
N THR A 30 11.72 17.91 22.33
CA THR A 30 10.94 16.79 22.86
C THR A 30 9.82 17.27 23.77
N VAL A 31 10.12 18.18 24.70
CA VAL A 31 9.12 18.75 25.62
C VAL A 31 8.03 19.51 24.84
N LEU A 32 8.42 20.35 23.87
CA LEU A 32 7.47 21.09 23.03
C LEU A 32 6.59 20.15 22.18
N LEU A 33 7.17 19.10 21.58
CA LEU A 33 6.42 18.12 20.80
C LEU A 33 5.41 17.36 21.67
N GLN A 34 5.79 16.95 22.88
CA GLN A 34 4.89 16.32 23.84
C GLN A 34 3.76 17.27 24.28
N GLN A 35 4.07 18.55 24.50
CA GLN A 35 3.07 19.56 24.86
C GLN A 35 1.99 19.72 23.78
N TYR A 36 2.38 19.72 22.50
CA TYR A 36 1.43 19.90 21.39
C TYR A 36 0.87 18.59 20.82
N GLU A 37 1.38 17.43 21.25
CA GLU A 37 0.96 16.11 20.80
C GLU A 37 -0.57 15.89 20.84
N PRO A 38 -1.31 16.27 21.90
CA PRO A 38 -2.75 16.07 21.95
C PRO A 38 -3.50 16.78 20.81
N MET A 39 -3.05 17.99 20.44
CA MET A 39 -3.65 18.76 19.34
C MET A 39 -3.38 18.09 17.98
N VAL A 40 -2.16 17.58 17.80
CA VAL A 40 -1.79 16.84 16.58
C VAL A 40 -2.59 15.54 16.48
N LYS A 41 -2.71 14.77 17.57
CA LYS A 41 -3.55 13.56 17.63
C LYS A 41 -5.01 13.86 17.32
N MET A 42 -5.56 14.94 17.89
CA MET A 42 -6.92 15.39 17.58
C MET A 42 -7.09 15.73 16.09
N ALA A 43 -6.14 16.46 15.50
CA ALA A 43 -6.18 16.81 14.08
C ALA A 43 -6.10 15.57 13.19
N ALA A 44 -5.15 14.67 13.47
CA ALA A 44 -4.99 13.40 12.76
C ALA A 44 -6.27 12.55 12.85
N GLY A 45 -6.81 12.35 14.05
CA GLY A 45 -8.04 11.57 14.28
C GLY A 45 -9.28 12.17 13.59
N LYS A 46 -9.38 13.50 13.53
CA LYS A 46 -10.46 14.17 12.78
C LYS A 46 -10.31 13.93 11.27
N MET A 47 -9.10 13.94 10.75
CA MET A 47 -8.81 13.77 9.32
C MET A 47 -8.84 12.30 8.87
N SER A 48 -8.54 11.36 9.76
CA SER A 48 -8.57 9.91 9.51
C SER A 48 -9.91 9.27 9.87
N ARG A 49 -10.95 10.04 10.25
CA ARG A 49 -12.25 9.50 10.69
C ARG A 49 -12.84 8.46 9.73
N ASN A 50 -12.71 8.69 8.42
CA ASN A 50 -13.24 7.80 7.39
C ASN A 50 -12.18 6.81 6.87
N ARG A 51 -10.91 6.93 7.31
CA ARG A 51 -9.78 6.07 6.94
C ARG A 51 -8.83 5.91 8.12
N PRO A 52 -9.19 5.07 9.11
CA PRO A 52 -8.42 4.90 10.35
C PRO A 52 -6.99 4.41 10.11
N ASP A 53 -6.76 3.69 9.03
CA ASP A 53 -5.44 3.22 8.57
C ASP A 53 -4.44 4.35 8.34
N LEU A 54 -4.91 5.56 7.99
CA LEU A 54 -4.05 6.72 7.75
C LEU A 54 -3.71 7.50 9.03
N PHE A 55 -4.24 7.11 10.20
CA PHE A 55 -4.06 7.86 11.43
C PHE A 55 -2.58 8.03 11.80
N GLU A 56 -1.81 6.94 11.82
CA GLU A 56 -0.40 6.96 12.22
C GLU A 56 0.46 7.81 11.27
N ASP A 57 0.21 7.70 9.96
CA ASP A 57 0.89 8.52 8.95
C ASP A 57 0.58 10.01 9.12
N LEU A 58 -0.69 10.35 9.29
CA LEU A 58 -1.11 11.75 9.50
C LEU A 58 -0.54 12.30 10.80
N TYR A 59 -0.56 11.51 11.87
CA TYR A 59 0.05 11.84 13.15
C TYR A 59 1.53 12.16 12.97
N GLN A 60 2.28 11.30 12.27
CA GLN A 60 3.71 11.50 12.02
C GLN A 60 3.99 12.74 11.17
N VAL A 61 3.22 12.95 10.09
CA VAL A 61 3.30 14.17 9.27
C VAL A 61 3.04 15.41 10.11
N GLY A 62 2.06 15.34 11.02
CA GLY A 62 1.77 16.41 11.97
C GLY A 62 2.95 16.72 12.88
N GLN A 63 3.52 15.69 13.53
CA GLN A 63 4.67 15.83 14.41
C GLN A 63 5.88 16.46 13.70
N MET A 64 6.20 15.97 12.48
CA MET A 64 7.28 16.54 11.67
C MET A 64 7.01 18.01 11.29
N SER A 65 5.74 18.35 11.03
CA SER A 65 5.34 19.71 10.73
C SER A 65 5.50 20.62 11.94
N VAL A 66 5.06 20.20 13.12
CA VAL A 66 5.26 20.97 14.37
C VAL A 66 6.75 21.25 14.58
N LEU A 67 7.61 20.23 14.48
CA LEU A 67 9.05 20.40 14.63
C LEU A 67 9.63 21.47 13.67
N LYS A 68 9.15 21.49 12.43
CA LYS A 68 9.54 22.50 11.44
C LYS A 68 9.02 23.89 11.80
N LEU A 69 7.76 23.99 12.24
CA LEU A 69 7.11 25.25 12.58
C LEU A 69 7.71 25.91 13.81
N LEU A 70 8.16 25.12 14.80
CA LEU A 70 8.90 25.61 15.96
C LEU A 70 10.15 26.41 15.56
N LYS A 71 10.83 26.02 14.47
CA LYS A 71 12.02 26.75 13.97
C LYS A 71 11.67 28.03 13.20
N GLN A 72 10.46 28.11 12.65
CA GLN A 72 10.05 29.17 11.72
C GLN A 72 9.12 30.20 12.35
N PHE A 73 8.60 29.92 13.53
CA PHE A 73 7.65 30.78 14.21
C PHE A 73 8.29 32.07 14.70
N ASP A 74 7.64 33.19 14.40
CA ASP A 74 8.07 34.52 14.80
C ASP A 74 7.14 35.07 15.89
N LEU A 75 7.68 35.19 17.11
CA LEU A 75 6.95 35.70 18.27
C LEU A 75 6.58 37.18 18.14
N SER A 76 7.29 37.95 17.30
CA SER A 76 7.03 39.39 17.12
C SER A 76 5.68 39.69 16.46
N LEU A 77 5.08 38.68 15.82
CA LEU A 77 3.78 38.80 15.14
C LEU A 77 2.59 38.81 16.11
N GLY A 78 2.79 38.52 17.40
CA GLY A 78 1.74 38.59 18.43
C GLY A 78 0.60 37.57 18.27
N VAL A 79 0.81 36.51 17.48
CA VAL A 79 -0.15 35.42 17.28
C VAL A 79 0.23 34.24 18.17
N GLN A 80 -0.73 33.57 18.80
CA GLN A 80 -0.45 32.35 19.57
C GLN A 80 0.07 31.23 18.65
N PHE A 81 1.11 30.52 19.11
CA PHE A 81 1.75 29.46 18.32
C PHE A 81 0.76 28.36 17.95
N GLU A 82 -0.16 28.01 18.84
CA GLU A 82 -1.19 26.98 18.65
C GLU A 82 -2.05 27.26 17.42
N ALA A 83 -2.51 28.50 17.26
CA ALA A 83 -3.36 28.90 16.13
C ALA A 83 -2.58 28.83 14.80
N TYR A 84 -1.34 29.31 14.79
CA TYR A 84 -0.45 29.24 13.64
C TYR A 84 -0.11 27.79 13.26
N MET A 85 0.24 27.00 14.27
CA MET A 85 0.63 25.60 14.15
C MET A 85 -0.50 24.77 13.59
N MET A 86 -1.71 24.87 14.16
CA MET A 86 -2.85 24.05 13.74
C MET A 86 -3.25 24.30 12.28
N LYS A 87 -3.25 25.56 11.83
CA LYS A 87 -3.52 25.90 10.42
C LYS A 87 -2.51 25.22 9.49
N SER A 88 -1.23 25.23 9.87
CA SER A 88 -0.13 24.70 9.07
C SER A 88 -0.10 23.16 9.08
N VAL A 89 -0.27 22.54 10.25
CA VAL A 89 -0.34 21.08 10.42
C VAL A 89 -1.48 20.48 9.60
N ILE A 90 -2.67 21.06 9.66
CA ILE A 90 -3.81 20.63 8.84
C ILE A 90 -3.46 20.76 7.34
N GLY A 91 -2.80 21.84 6.94
CA GLY A 91 -2.33 22.02 5.55
C GLY A 91 -1.34 20.94 5.11
N HIS A 92 -0.37 20.61 5.96
CA HIS A 92 0.61 19.55 5.70
C HIS A 92 -0.03 18.16 5.62
N MET A 93 -0.93 17.83 6.54
CA MET A 93 -1.73 16.60 6.50
C MET A 93 -2.58 16.52 5.22
N LYS A 94 -3.23 17.61 4.80
CA LYS A 94 -4.00 17.66 3.54
C LYS A 94 -3.11 17.43 2.31
N ASN A 95 -1.92 18.03 2.29
CA ASN A 95 -0.94 17.80 1.22
C ASN A 95 -0.49 16.34 1.20
N TYR A 96 -0.18 15.75 2.35
CA TYR A 96 0.14 14.33 2.44
C TYR A 96 -1.01 13.45 1.90
N LEU A 97 -2.25 13.73 2.29
CA LEU A 97 -3.40 12.98 1.76
C LEU A 97 -3.54 13.10 0.24
N ARG A 98 -3.35 14.31 -0.30
CA ARG A 98 -3.39 14.54 -1.75
C ARG A 98 -2.30 13.76 -2.49
N ASP A 99 -1.10 13.73 -1.92
CA ASP A 99 0.09 13.26 -2.63
C ASP A 99 0.39 11.77 -2.40
N LYS A 100 -0.04 11.21 -1.25
CA LYS A 100 0.34 9.86 -0.78
C LYS A 100 -0.83 8.93 -0.46
N SER A 101 -2.06 9.43 -0.36
CA SER A 101 -3.21 8.59 0.01
C SER A 101 -3.83 7.78 -1.14
N TRP A 102 -3.14 7.77 -2.28
CA TRP A 102 -3.61 7.18 -3.52
C TRP A 102 -2.86 5.87 -3.73
N TYR A 103 -3.46 4.78 -3.26
CA TYR A 103 -2.92 3.42 -3.43
C TYR A 103 -2.92 2.98 -4.90
N VAL A 104 -3.84 3.51 -5.71
CA VAL A 104 -3.82 3.41 -7.18
C VAL A 104 -3.51 4.79 -7.77
N GLN A 105 -2.42 4.88 -8.54
CA GLN A 105 -2.08 6.13 -9.24
C GLN A 105 -3.04 6.38 -10.40
N VAL A 106 -4.08 7.18 -10.16
CA VAL A 106 -4.96 7.66 -11.23
C VAL A 106 -4.38 8.95 -11.86
N PRO A 107 -4.43 9.11 -13.20
CA PRO A 107 -3.95 10.29 -13.91
C PRO A 107 -4.45 11.63 -13.35
N ARG A 108 -3.62 12.69 -13.46
CA ARG A 108 -3.93 14.04 -12.92
C ARG A 108 -5.29 14.59 -13.36
N ARG A 109 -5.62 14.41 -14.64
CA ARG A 109 -6.91 14.82 -15.25
C ARG A 109 -8.11 14.24 -14.48
N ILE A 110 -8.05 12.96 -14.11
CA ILE A 110 -9.12 12.27 -13.38
C ILE A 110 -9.24 12.82 -11.95
N LYS A 111 -8.12 13.18 -11.31
CA LYS A 111 -8.15 13.79 -9.96
C LYS A 111 -8.86 15.14 -9.92
N GLU A 112 -8.56 15.99 -10.91
CA GLU A 112 -9.06 17.35 -10.97
C GLU A 112 -10.57 17.34 -11.29
N LYS A 113 -10.99 16.52 -12.26
CA LYS A 113 -12.41 16.36 -12.63
C LYS A 113 -13.21 15.56 -11.59
N GLY A 114 -12.59 14.64 -10.86
CA GLY A 114 -13.23 13.82 -9.83
C GLY A 114 -13.78 14.60 -8.63
N ASN A 115 -13.23 15.77 -8.31
CA ASN A 115 -13.82 16.64 -7.28
C ASN A 115 -15.01 17.45 -7.84
N GLN A 116 -14.94 17.85 -9.11
CA GLN A 116 -16.00 18.61 -9.78
C GLN A 116 -17.23 17.76 -10.03
N ILE A 117 -17.04 16.49 -10.42
CA ILE A 117 -18.16 15.56 -10.66
C ILE A 117 -19.01 15.35 -9.42
N GLN A 118 -18.41 15.33 -8.21
CA GLN A 118 -19.19 15.19 -6.97
C GLN A 118 -20.09 16.39 -6.74
N GLN A 119 -19.57 17.60 -6.94
CA GLN A 119 -20.35 18.82 -6.80
C GLN A 119 -21.52 18.86 -7.80
N VAL A 120 -21.26 18.38 -9.02
CA VAL A 120 -22.28 18.27 -10.08
C VAL A 120 -23.33 17.22 -9.72
N VAL A 121 -22.92 16.04 -9.24
CA VAL A 121 -23.85 14.99 -8.79
C VAL A 121 -24.74 15.50 -7.66
N ASP A 122 -24.18 16.16 -6.65
CA ASP A 122 -24.95 16.71 -5.52
C ASP A 122 -25.93 17.80 -6.00
N MET A 123 -25.47 18.71 -6.86
CA MET A 123 -26.30 19.77 -7.45
C MET A 123 -27.44 19.20 -8.29
N LEU A 124 -27.17 18.23 -9.17
CA LEU A 124 -28.17 17.57 -9.98
C LEU A 124 -29.14 16.75 -9.13
N THR A 125 -28.67 16.10 -8.07
CA THR A 125 -29.54 15.34 -7.15
C THR A 125 -30.56 16.25 -6.48
N VAL A 126 -30.13 17.44 -6.03
CA VAL A 126 -31.04 18.45 -5.47
C VAL A 126 -32.01 18.98 -6.53
N LYS A 127 -31.54 19.24 -7.75
CA LYS A 127 -32.35 19.80 -8.84
C LYS A 127 -33.38 18.81 -9.40
N LEU A 128 -33.03 17.54 -9.49
CA LEU A 128 -33.84 16.48 -10.10
C LEU A 128 -34.70 15.74 -9.08
N GLU A 129 -34.44 15.94 -7.78
CA GLU A 129 -35.07 15.20 -6.66
C GLU A 129 -34.90 13.66 -6.78
N ARG A 130 -33.86 13.23 -7.50
CA ARG A 130 -33.44 11.83 -7.68
C ARG A 130 -31.95 11.79 -8.03
N SER A 131 -31.35 10.61 -7.97
CA SER A 131 -29.99 10.42 -8.48
C SER A 131 -29.92 10.74 -9.99
N PRO A 132 -28.94 11.53 -10.44
CA PRO A 132 -28.71 11.78 -11.86
C PRO A 132 -28.17 10.53 -12.56
N ASN A 133 -28.48 10.37 -13.84
CA ASN A 133 -27.87 9.34 -14.68
C ASN A 133 -26.52 9.83 -15.25
N VAL A 134 -25.74 8.91 -15.84
CA VAL A 134 -24.40 9.22 -16.36
C VAL A 134 -24.47 10.25 -17.49
N ASP A 135 -25.48 10.19 -18.34
CA ASP A 135 -25.65 11.12 -19.47
C ASP A 135 -25.92 12.56 -19.00
N GLU A 136 -26.73 12.72 -17.94
CA GLU A 136 -27.04 14.00 -17.29
C GLU A 136 -25.79 14.62 -16.66
N ILE A 137 -24.97 13.80 -16.00
CA ILE A 137 -23.70 14.24 -15.42
C ILE A 137 -22.72 14.65 -16.53
N ALA A 138 -22.63 13.85 -17.59
CA ALA A 138 -21.75 14.11 -18.73
C ALA A 138 -22.12 15.42 -19.43
N ALA A 139 -23.42 15.67 -19.64
CA ALA A 139 -23.93 16.89 -20.24
C ALA A 139 -23.61 18.13 -19.39
N GLU A 140 -23.82 18.06 -18.07
CA GLU A 140 -23.57 19.18 -17.16
C GLU A 140 -22.07 19.48 -17.01
N MET A 141 -21.21 18.47 -17.15
CA MET A 141 -19.75 18.62 -17.07
C MET A 141 -19.08 18.90 -18.42
N GLU A 142 -19.83 18.93 -19.51
CA GLU A 142 -19.31 19.04 -20.89
C GLU A 142 -18.27 17.95 -21.22
N LEU A 143 -18.54 16.71 -20.78
CA LEU A 143 -17.68 15.53 -21.01
C LEU A 143 -18.39 14.50 -21.90
N SER A 144 -17.61 13.59 -22.49
CA SER A 144 -18.21 12.38 -23.07
C SER A 144 -18.71 11.45 -21.96
N VAL A 145 -19.70 10.62 -22.28
CA VAL A 145 -20.22 9.60 -21.36
C VAL A 145 -19.11 8.65 -20.92
N GLU A 146 -18.23 8.25 -21.85
CA GLU A 146 -17.07 7.39 -21.56
C GLU A 146 -16.09 8.04 -20.58
N GLU A 147 -15.77 9.33 -20.77
CA GLU A 147 -14.88 10.08 -19.88
C GLU A 147 -15.52 10.23 -18.49
N THR A 148 -16.83 10.45 -18.43
CA THR A 148 -17.60 10.51 -17.18
C THR A 148 -17.57 9.17 -16.44
N ILE A 149 -17.77 8.04 -17.15
CA ILE A 149 -17.66 6.70 -16.56
C ILE A 149 -16.26 6.45 -16.03
N GLU A 150 -15.22 6.82 -16.77
CA GLU A 150 -13.83 6.67 -16.34
C GLU A 150 -13.55 7.46 -15.05
N ILE A 151 -14.07 8.69 -14.95
CA ILE A 151 -13.91 9.54 -13.76
C ILE A 151 -14.72 8.99 -12.57
N LEU A 152 -15.95 8.52 -12.79
CA LEU A 152 -16.79 7.90 -11.78
C LEU A 152 -16.17 6.59 -11.26
N ALA A 153 -15.67 5.72 -12.15
CA ALA A 153 -14.95 4.51 -11.78
C ALA A 153 -13.64 4.86 -11.04
N GLY A 154 -12.91 5.87 -11.51
CA GLY A 154 -11.74 6.47 -10.84
C GLY A 154 -12.00 6.86 -9.38
N ARG A 155 -13.24 7.27 -9.07
CA ARG A 155 -13.71 7.57 -7.72
C ARG A 155 -14.08 6.31 -6.94
N ASP A 156 -14.56 5.24 -7.55
CA ASP A 156 -14.81 3.99 -6.83
C ASP A 156 -13.49 3.34 -6.38
N TYR A 157 -12.41 3.51 -7.14
CA TYR A 157 -11.04 3.16 -6.71
C TYR A 157 -10.51 3.98 -5.53
N TYR A 158 -11.24 5.01 -5.09
CA TYR A 158 -10.93 5.81 -3.90
C TYR A 158 -11.28 5.07 -2.59
N HIS A 159 -12.11 4.03 -2.68
CA HIS A 159 -12.50 3.17 -1.56
C HIS A 159 -12.18 1.72 -1.92
N TYR A 160 -10.94 1.30 -1.67
CA TYR A 160 -10.66 -0.13 -1.60
C TYR A 160 -11.33 -0.69 -0.34
N VAL A 161 -11.87 -1.89 -0.46
CA VAL A 161 -12.31 -2.66 0.70
C VAL A 161 -11.20 -3.64 1.02
N SER A 162 -10.85 -3.78 2.30
CA SER A 162 -9.80 -4.72 2.71
C SER A 162 -10.25 -6.15 2.39
N LEU A 163 -9.33 -6.99 1.95
CA LEU A 163 -9.60 -8.43 1.86
C LEU A 163 -9.91 -9.00 3.25
N ASP A 164 -9.34 -8.41 4.31
CA ASP A 164 -9.61 -8.77 5.71
C ASP A 164 -10.93 -8.18 6.24
N THR A 165 -11.71 -7.47 5.42
CA THR A 165 -13.02 -6.95 5.86
C THR A 165 -13.96 -8.12 6.13
N PRO A 166 -14.52 -8.24 7.36
CA PRO A 166 -15.42 -9.33 7.71
C PRO A 166 -16.77 -9.15 7.01
N LEU A 167 -17.35 -10.24 6.50
CA LEU A 167 -18.64 -10.26 5.82
C LEU A 167 -19.84 -10.25 6.79
N SER A 168 -19.60 -10.59 8.05
CA SER A 168 -20.61 -10.57 9.13
C SER A 168 -20.03 -9.96 10.40
N ALA A 169 -20.90 -9.48 11.29
CA ALA A 169 -20.51 -8.86 12.56
C ALA A 169 -20.14 -9.88 13.66
N GLU A 170 -20.04 -11.17 13.33
CA GLU A 170 -19.65 -12.23 14.27
C GLU A 170 -18.13 -12.42 14.26
N ASP A 171 -17.54 -12.64 15.45
CA ASP A 171 -16.08 -12.71 15.69
C ASP A 171 -15.33 -13.79 14.88
N ASN A 172 -16.05 -14.69 14.20
CA ASN A 172 -15.52 -15.77 13.35
C ASN A 172 -16.10 -15.76 11.91
N GLY A 173 -16.59 -14.62 11.43
CA GLY A 173 -17.13 -14.48 10.08
C GLY A 173 -16.05 -14.57 8.99
N SER A 174 -16.39 -15.18 7.85
CA SER A 174 -15.53 -15.16 6.66
C SER A 174 -15.23 -13.72 6.22
N THR A 175 -14.03 -13.50 5.70
CA THR A 175 -13.60 -12.21 5.16
C THR A 175 -13.92 -12.12 3.67
N ILE A 176 -13.88 -10.91 3.10
CA ILE A 176 -14.02 -10.71 1.64
C ILE A 176 -12.96 -11.52 0.87
N GLY A 177 -11.75 -11.65 1.41
CA GLY A 177 -10.67 -12.44 0.83
C GLY A 177 -10.99 -13.93 0.73
N ASP A 178 -11.78 -14.47 1.66
CA ASP A 178 -12.16 -15.89 1.67
C ASP A 178 -13.17 -16.24 0.56
N VAL A 179 -13.96 -15.26 0.11
CA VAL A 179 -14.97 -15.43 -0.95
C VAL A 179 -14.40 -15.17 -2.34
N ILE A 180 -13.31 -14.40 -2.42
CA ILE A 180 -12.61 -14.17 -3.68
C ILE A 180 -11.85 -15.46 -4.05
N GLY A 181 -12.49 -16.26 -4.90
CA GLY A 181 -11.87 -17.44 -5.48
C GLY A 181 -10.56 -17.08 -6.17
N SER A 182 -9.47 -17.70 -5.75
CA SER A 182 -8.23 -17.66 -6.54
C SER A 182 -8.51 -18.34 -7.88
N PRO A 183 -8.07 -17.78 -9.03
CA PRO A 183 -8.10 -18.51 -10.30
C PRO A 183 -7.20 -19.76 -10.28
N SER A 184 -6.44 -19.98 -9.21
CA SER A 184 -5.74 -21.24 -8.99
C SER A 184 -6.72 -22.33 -8.58
N ASP A 185 -7.13 -23.11 -9.57
CA ASP A 185 -7.72 -24.41 -9.33
C ASP A 185 -6.72 -25.28 -8.53
N ALA A 186 -7.06 -25.57 -7.28
CA ALA A 186 -6.24 -26.43 -6.41
C ALA A 186 -6.01 -27.80 -7.04
N TYR A 187 -6.92 -28.26 -7.89
CA TYR A 187 -6.81 -29.50 -8.66
C TYR A 187 -5.71 -29.41 -9.71
N SER A 188 -5.68 -28.33 -10.50
CA SER A 188 -4.63 -28.03 -11.47
C SER A 188 -3.23 -27.96 -10.83
N GLN A 189 -3.09 -27.50 -9.58
CA GLN A 189 -1.80 -27.52 -8.88
C GLN A 189 -1.34 -28.94 -8.54
N VAL A 190 -2.26 -29.82 -8.12
CA VAL A 190 -1.96 -31.23 -7.83
C VAL A 190 -1.58 -31.97 -9.11
N GLU A 191 -2.32 -31.74 -10.19
CA GLU A 191 -2.04 -32.32 -11.51
C GLU A 191 -0.65 -31.89 -12.02
N ASN A 192 -0.34 -30.59 -11.98
CA ASN A 192 0.98 -30.07 -12.36
C ASN A 192 2.10 -30.67 -11.50
N ARG A 193 1.86 -30.89 -10.20
CA ARG A 193 2.85 -31.49 -9.30
C ARG A 193 3.09 -32.96 -9.62
N LEU A 194 2.04 -33.73 -9.93
CA LEU A 194 2.14 -35.13 -10.35
C LEU A 194 2.87 -35.24 -11.69
N ALA A 195 2.48 -34.44 -12.68
CA ALA A 195 3.11 -34.41 -13.99
C ALA A 195 4.60 -34.00 -13.91
N LEU A 196 4.94 -33.05 -13.03
CA LEU A 196 6.33 -32.68 -12.78
C LEU A 196 7.11 -33.79 -12.08
N GLN A 197 6.52 -34.49 -11.11
CA GLN A 197 7.16 -35.62 -10.45
C GLN A 197 7.49 -36.74 -11.44
N GLU A 198 6.58 -37.05 -12.34
CA GLU A 198 6.79 -38.05 -13.40
C GLU A 198 7.89 -37.60 -14.37
N ALA A 199 7.84 -36.35 -14.85
CA ALA A 199 8.85 -35.79 -15.74
C ALA A 199 10.26 -35.79 -15.13
N LEU A 200 10.38 -35.55 -13.82
CA LEU A 200 11.66 -35.55 -13.11
C LEU A 200 12.32 -36.92 -13.09
N VAL A 201 11.57 -38.03 -13.14
CA VAL A 201 12.12 -39.41 -13.18
C VAL A 201 12.97 -39.64 -14.44
N HIS A 202 12.67 -38.94 -15.54
CA HIS A 202 13.44 -39.04 -16.79
C HIS A 202 14.77 -38.27 -16.78
N LEU A 203 15.03 -37.49 -15.73
CA LEU A 203 16.29 -36.81 -15.53
C LEU A 203 17.31 -37.71 -14.83
N LYS A 204 18.58 -37.50 -15.15
CA LYS A 204 19.68 -38.16 -14.43
C LYS A 204 19.75 -37.64 -12.98
N PRO A 205 20.28 -38.42 -12.02
CA PRO A 205 20.45 -37.97 -10.63
C PRO A 205 21.21 -36.64 -10.50
N GLU A 206 22.23 -36.43 -11.35
CA GLU A 206 23.00 -35.19 -11.40
C GLU A 206 22.17 -33.99 -11.87
N GLU A 207 21.29 -34.20 -12.86
CA GLU A 207 20.38 -33.18 -13.38
C GLU A 207 19.32 -32.81 -12.34
N GLN A 208 18.71 -33.81 -11.68
CA GLN A 208 17.76 -33.61 -10.59
C GLN A 208 18.39 -32.83 -9.43
N LYS A 209 19.63 -33.20 -9.04
CA LYS A 209 20.32 -32.55 -7.92
C LYS A 209 20.61 -31.08 -8.21
N VAL A 210 21.03 -30.77 -9.44
CA VAL A 210 21.27 -29.38 -9.87
C VAL A 210 19.97 -28.57 -9.91
N LEU A 211 18.85 -29.15 -10.35
CA LEU A 211 17.55 -28.48 -10.32
C LEU A 211 17.04 -28.25 -8.89
N GLN A 212 17.22 -29.22 -8.00
CA GLN A 212 16.86 -29.10 -6.58
C GLN A 212 17.60 -27.92 -5.93
N LEU A 213 18.93 -27.87 -6.06
CA LEU A 213 19.74 -26.81 -5.47
C LEU A 213 19.36 -25.43 -6.05
N ALA A 214 19.02 -25.35 -7.33
CA ALA A 214 18.72 -24.09 -8.01
C ALA A 214 17.30 -23.55 -7.73
N TYR A 215 16.28 -24.41 -7.80
CA TYR A 215 14.88 -23.98 -7.80
C TYR A 215 14.16 -24.27 -6.49
N VAL A 216 14.61 -25.25 -5.71
CA VAL A 216 14.04 -25.55 -4.38
C VAL A 216 14.82 -24.84 -3.29
N GLU A 217 16.15 -24.90 -3.34
CA GLU A 217 17.03 -24.27 -2.34
C GLU A 217 17.49 -22.85 -2.73
N GLY A 218 17.12 -22.36 -3.93
CA GLY A 218 17.38 -20.99 -4.37
C GLY A 218 18.86 -20.62 -4.53
N GLN A 219 19.75 -21.60 -4.69
CA GLN A 219 21.18 -21.36 -4.73
C GLN A 219 21.64 -20.82 -6.09
N SER A 220 22.67 -19.96 -6.07
CA SER A 220 23.30 -19.47 -7.31
C SER A 220 24.09 -20.58 -8.01
N GLN A 221 24.20 -20.53 -9.34
CA GLN A 221 24.98 -21.52 -10.12
C GLN A 221 26.45 -21.61 -9.66
N ARG A 222 27.03 -20.51 -9.16
CA ARG A 222 28.40 -20.48 -8.61
C ARG A 222 28.48 -21.24 -7.29
N THR A 223 27.49 -21.09 -6.43
CA THR A 223 27.38 -21.83 -5.16
C THR A 223 27.24 -23.32 -5.42
N ILE A 224 26.37 -23.69 -6.37
CA ILE A 224 26.15 -25.08 -6.79
C ILE A 224 27.43 -25.69 -7.37
N ALA A 225 28.14 -24.93 -8.21
CA ALA A 225 29.40 -25.37 -8.82
C ALA A 225 30.47 -25.69 -7.77
N ASN A 226 30.61 -24.82 -6.77
CA ASN A 226 31.52 -25.05 -5.64
C ASN A 226 31.13 -26.29 -4.84
N GLN A 227 29.83 -26.48 -4.58
CA GLN A 227 29.33 -27.63 -3.81
C GLN A 227 29.52 -28.96 -4.55
N LEU A 228 29.38 -28.96 -5.88
CA LEU A 228 29.51 -30.14 -6.72
C LEU A 228 30.94 -30.37 -7.24
N GLY A 229 31.89 -29.48 -6.93
CA GLY A 229 33.29 -29.60 -7.38
C GLY A 229 33.46 -29.44 -8.90
N VAL A 230 32.58 -28.71 -9.57
CA VAL A 230 32.59 -28.51 -11.03
C VAL A 230 32.64 -27.02 -11.39
N SER A 231 32.81 -26.71 -12.68
CA SER A 231 32.74 -25.32 -13.15
C SER A 231 31.30 -24.80 -13.18
N GLN A 232 31.11 -23.49 -13.00
CA GLN A 232 29.80 -22.84 -13.15
C GLN A 232 29.21 -23.05 -14.56
N MET A 233 30.06 -23.09 -15.59
CA MET A 233 29.64 -23.41 -16.96
C MET A 233 29.11 -24.84 -17.09
N SER A 234 29.67 -25.79 -16.34
CA SER A 234 29.16 -27.16 -16.26
C SER A 234 27.75 -27.20 -15.66
N VAL A 235 27.54 -26.49 -14.55
CA VAL A 235 26.20 -26.35 -13.91
C VAL A 235 25.18 -25.73 -14.87
N SER A 236 25.56 -24.67 -15.59
CA SER A 236 24.70 -24.03 -16.59
C SER A 236 24.30 -25.01 -17.70
N ARG A 237 25.24 -25.82 -18.21
CA ARG A 237 24.96 -26.85 -19.23
C ARG A 237 24.06 -27.96 -18.70
N ILE A 238 24.22 -28.37 -17.45
CA ILE A 238 23.37 -29.40 -16.81
C ILE A 238 21.95 -28.86 -16.65
N GLN A 239 21.78 -27.63 -16.14
CA GLN A 239 20.47 -26.99 -16.03
C GLN A 239 19.77 -26.88 -17.37
N LYS A 240 20.47 -26.36 -18.39
CA LYS A 240 19.89 -26.22 -19.73
C LYS A 240 19.41 -27.56 -20.28
N ARG A 241 20.24 -28.60 -20.19
CA ARG A 241 19.88 -29.96 -20.66
C ARG A 241 18.70 -30.54 -19.89
N ALA A 242 18.66 -30.35 -18.58
CA ALA A 242 17.55 -30.80 -17.74
C ALA A 242 16.24 -30.10 -18.13
N LEU A 243 16.28 -28.77 -18.31
CA LEU A 243 15.13 -27.99 -18.75
C LEU A 243 14.68 -28.35 -20.17
N ASP A 244 15.61 -28.59 -21.10
CA ASP A 244 15.28 -29.01 -22.46
C ASP A 244 14.57 -30.38 -22.47
N LYS A 245 14.99 -31.32 -21.61
CA LYS A 245 14.32 -32.62 -21.44
C LYS A 245 12.92 -32.49 -20.84
N LEU A 246 12.77 -31.69 -19.78
CA LEU A 246 11.46 -31.44 -19.18
C LEU A 246 10.53 -30.76 -20.20
N LYS A 247 11.04 -29.79 -20.97
CA LYS A 247 10.28 -29.13 -22.02
C LYS A 247 9.85 -30.11 -23.11
N ALA A 248 10.71 -31.02 -23.54
CA ALA A 248 10.35 -32.06 -24.51
C ALA A 248 9.25 -32.98 -23.95
N TYR A 249 9.36 -33.40 -22.69
CA TYR A 249 8.34 -34.22 -22.01
C TYR A 249 6.95 -33.56 -22.00
N PHE A 250 6.89 -32.25 -21.75
CA PHE A 250 5.61 -31.51 -21.78
C PHE A 250 5.15 -31.06 -23.18
N GLN A 251 5.98 -31.25 -24.22
CA GLN A 251 5.65 -30.90 -25.61
C GLN A 251 5.27 -32.11 -26.46
N GLU A 252 5.66 -33.32 -26.07
CA GLU A 252 5.09 -34.53 -26.63
C GLU A 252 3.60 -34.59 -26.23
N PRO A 253 2.66 -34.71 -27.19
CA PRO A 253 1.26 -34.90 -26.84
C PRO A 253 1.17 -36.23 -26.09
N ASN A 254 0.79 -36.19 -24.81
CA ASN A 254 0.43 -37.38 -24.06
C ASN A 254 -0.65 -38.14 -24.82
N GLY A 255 -0.20 -39.09 -25.64
CA GLY A 255 -1.02 -40.14 -26.19
C GLY A 255 -1.43 -41.05 -25.05
N ASP A 256 -2.74 -41.10 -24.84
CA ASP A 256 -3.45 -42.10 -24.05
C ASP A 256 -3.53 -41.86 -22.53
N ASN A 257 -4.63 -41.20 -22.13
CA ASN A 257 -5.30 -41.56 -20.87
C ASN A 257 -6.83 -41.53 -21.07
N SER A 258 -7.28 -42.23 -22.12
CA SER A 258 -8.69 -42.54 -22.34
C SER A 258 -8.90 -44.05 -22.30
N MET A 259 -8.82 -44.67 -21.12
CA MET A 259 -9.51 -45.94 -20.85
C MET A 259 -9.79 -46.13 -19.36
N GLY A 260 -11.08 -46.21 -19.02
CA GLY A 260 -11.54 -47.18 -18.03
C GLY A 260 -12.06 -46.65 -16.70
N LEU A 261 -13.20 -45.98 -16.69
CA LEU A 261 -14.22 -46.25 -15.66
C LEU A 261 -15.54 -46.53 -16.37
N GLY A 262 -15.70 -47.82 -16.73
CA GLY A 262 -17.00 -48.38 -17.03
C GLY A 262 -17.77 -48.61 -15.73
N THR A 263 -19.06 -48.30 -15.79
CA THR A 263 -20.18 -48.64 -14.88
C THR A 263 -20.05 -48.25 -13.41
#